data_AF-M2ATA1-F1
#
_entry.id   AF-M2ATA1-F1
#
_cell.length_a   1.000
_cell.length_b   1.000
_cell.length_c   1.000
_cell.angle_alpha   90.00
_cell.angle_beta   90.00
_cell.angle_gamma   90.00
#
_symmetry.space_group_name_H-M   'P 1'
#
loop_
_entity.id
_entity.type
_entity.pdbx_description
1 polymer ?
#
loop_
_entity_poly.entity_id
_entity_poly.type
_entity_poly.pdbx_seq_one_letter_code
_entity_poly.pdbx_strand_id
1 'polypeptide(L)'
;MRKRIFYIFIFGLSFLFFSCLSFFVRPPHLIESRGRCSAEDLTVFFMSQNPKADREKVKRLAQFYIEEADAEEINSDIAFSQMCLETGFLRFGGLVSEEMNNFCGLGSIGDGKKGESFPSEKTGVLAHVQHLKAYATARPLVRPQADPRYKYVNPKGKAPTIYGLAGTWAADPNYGKKLENILTRLYKSVY
;
A
#
# COMPACT_ATOMS: atom_id res chain seq x y z
N MET A 1 -78.40 -30.90 -5.29
CA MET A 1 -77.34 -29.86 -5.19
C MET A 1 -76.18 -30.40 -4.36
N ARG A 2 -75.06 -30.79 -4.98
CA ARG A 2 -73.81 -31.15 -4.28
C ARG A 2 -72.66 -30.45 -5.02
N LYS A 3 -72.14 -29.36 -4.44
CA LYS A 3 -71.04 -28.58 -5.02
C LYS A 3 -69.71 -29.29 -4.73
N ARG A 4 -68.93 -29.55 -5.77
CA ARG A 4 -67.53 -30.01 -5.71
C ARG A 4 -66.64 -28.85 -5.26
N ILE A 5 -65.74 -29.08 -4.32
CA ILE A 5 -64.63 -28.18 -3.99
C ILE A 5 -63.34 -28.94 -4.33
N PHE A 6 -62.65 -28.49 -5.36
CA PHE A 6 -61.29 -28.93 -5.69
C PHE A 6 -60.32 -28.05 -4.91
N TYR A 7 -59.50 -28.63 -4.05
CA TYR A 7 -58.37 -27.94 -3.43
C TYR A 7 -57.17 -28.00 -4.38
N ILE A 8 -56.73 -26.85 -4.89
CA ILE A 8 -55.48 -26.71 -5.64
C ILE A 8 -54.39 -26.37 -4.61
N PHE A 9 -53.48 -27.32 -4.36
CA PHE A 9 -52.23 -27.06 -3.62
C PHE A 9 -51.26 -26.35 -4.58
N ILE A 10 -51.04 -25.06 -4.39
CA ILE A 10 -49.94 -24.33 -5.03
C ILE A 10 -48.75 -24.40 -4.08
N PHE A 11 -47.78 -25.26 -4.41
CA PHE A 11 -46.49 -25.30 -3.73
C PHE A 11 -45.65 -24.12 -4.26
N GLY A 12 -45.63 -23.02 -3.51
CA GLY A 12 -44.79 -21.86 -3.83
C GLY A 12 -43.31 -22.20 -3.61
N LEU A 13 -42.58 -22.42 -4.70
CA LEU A 13 -41.12 -22.54 -4.65
C LEU A 13 -40.53 -21.16 -4.41
N SER A 14 -40.24 -20.83 -3.15
CA SER A 14 -39.50 -19.62 -2.78
C SER A 14 -38.04 -19.79 -3.21
N PHE A 15 -37.72 -19.34 -4.43
CA PHE A 15 -36.33 -19.07 -4.82
C PHE A 15 -35.80 -17.91 -3.97
N LEU A 16 -35.06 -18.25 -2.91
CA LEU A 16 -34.20 -17.29 -2.22
C LEU A 16 -33.09 -16.90 -3.19
N PHE A 17 -33.27 -15.78 -3.88
CA PHE A 17 -32.18 -15.08 -4.54
C PHE A 17 -31.19 -14.65 -3.45
N PHE A 18 -30.17 -15.46 -3.21
CA PHE A 18 -28.95 -14.97 -2.59
C PHE A 18 -28.33 -13.96 -3.56
N SER A 19 -28.69 -12.70 -3.42
CA SER A 19 -27.94 -11.62 -4.05
C SER A 19 -26.52 -11.71 -3.51
N CYS A 20 -25.57 -12.16 -4.33
CA CYS A 20 -24.16 -11.95 -4.10
C CYS A 20 -23.92 -10.43 -4.08
N LEU A 21 -24.10 -9.79 -2.92
CA LEU A 21 -23.47 -8.52 -2.66
C LEU A 21 -21.97 -8.81 -2.64
N SER A 22 -21.32 -8.61 -3.78
CA SER A 22 -19.88 -8.40 -3.83
C SER A 22 -19.60 -7.17 -2.97
N PHE A 23 -19.24 -7.38 -1.71
CA PHE A 23 -18.75 -6.31 -0.86
C PHE A 23 -17.44 -5.83 -1.47
N PHE A 24 -17.52 -4.78 -2.30
CA PHE A 24 -16.33 -4.14 -2.85
C PHE A 24 -15.50 -3.59 -1.69
N VAL A 25 -14.42 -4.29 -1.35
CA VAL A 25 -13.47 -3.82 -0.35
C VAL A 25 -12.74 -2.63 -0.96
N ARG A 26 -13.03 -1.43 -0.42
CA ARG A 26 -12.39 -0.20 -0.89
C ARG A 26 -10.94 -0.12 -0.38
N PRO A 27 -10.00 0.32 -1.23
CA PRO A 27 -8.64 0.56 -0.78
C PRO A 27 -8.56 1.67 0.28
N PRO A 28 -7.55 1.64 1.17
CA PRO A 28 -7.35 2.65 2.20
C PRO A 28 -6.82 3.96 1.59
N HIS A 29 -7.31 5.09 2.11
CA HIS A 29 -6.80 6.42 1.74
C HIS A 29 -6.10 7.14 2.89
N LEU A 30 -6.40 6.78 4.14
CA LEU A 30 -5.75 7.35 5.34
C LEU A 30 -4.45 6.59 5.60
N ILE A 31 -3.33 7.30 5.72
CA ILE A 31 -2.01 6.67 5.86
C ILE A 31 -1.82 6.11 7.28
N GLU A 32 -2.28 6.83 8.30
CA GLU A 32 -2.33 6.38 9.69
C GLU A 32 -3.55 5.45 9.89
N SER A 33 -3.48 4.26 9.30
CA SER A 33 -4.50 3.22 9.38
C SER A 33 -3.86 1.84 9.25
N ARG A 34 -4.64 0.76 9.42
CA ARG A 34 -4.12 -0.60 9.35
C ARG A 34 -4.18 -1.17 7.92
N GLY A 35 -3.08 -1.77 7.46
CA GLY A 35 -3.08 -2.61 6.26
C GLY A 35 -3.90 -3.88 6.44
N ARG A 36 -4.36 -4.48 5.34
CA ARG A 36 -5.23 -5.67 5.37
C ARG A 36 -4.61 -6.86 4.65
N CYS A 37 -3.67 -6.63 3.75
CA CYS A 37 -3.10 -7.68 2.92
C CYS A 37 -2.05 -8.46 3.72
N SER A 38 -2.03 -9.78 3.56
CA SER A 38 -0.95 -10.61 4.08
C SER A 38 0.33 -10.43 3.25
N ALA A 39 1.47 -10.88 3.78
CA ALA A 39 2.71 -10.88 3.01
C ALA A 39 2.60 -11.69 1.71
N GLU A 40 1.80 -12.76 1.70
CA GLU A 40 1.57 -13.57 0.50
C GLU A 40 0.73 -12.82 -0.52
N ASP A 41 -0.33 -12.12 -0.10
CA ASP A 41 -1.16 -11.28 -0.98
C ASP A 41 -0.32 -10.21 -1.69
N LEU A 42 0.50 -9.48 -0.91
CA LEU A 42 1.42 -8.47 -1.43
C LEU A 42 2.42 -9.07 -2.41
N THR A 43 2.95 -10.26 -2.11
CA THR A 43 3.91 -10.97 -2.96
C THR A 43 3.28 -11.39 -4.27
N VAL A 44 2.11 -12.04 -4.24
CA VAL A 44 1.39 -12.50 -5.43
C VAL A 44 1.04 -11.33 -6.33
N PHE A 45 0.50 -10.25 -5.75
CA PHE A 45 0.22 -9.02 -6.49
C PHE A 45 1.48 -8.47 -7.16
N PHE A 46 2.57 -8.30 -6.40
CA PHE A 46 3.83 -7.78 -6.93
C PHE A 46 4.34 -8.63 -8.10
N MET A 47 4.36 -9.96 -7.95
CA MET A 47 4.86 -10.87 -8.97
C MET A 47 4.00 -10.83 -10.25
N SER A 48 2.70 -10.55 -10.15
CA SER A 48 1.86 -10.32 -11.34
C SER A 48 2.27 -9.08 -12.15
N GLN A 49 2.84 -8.07 -11.48
CA GLN A 49 3.26 -6.81 -12.08
C GLN A 49 4.72 -6.86 -12.55
N ASN A 50 5.59 -7.62 -11.88
CA ASN A 50 6.96 -7.87 -12.29
C ASN A 50 7.35 -9.36 -12.12
N PRO A 51 7.01 -10.23 -13.10
CA PRO A 51 7.32 -11.65 -13.02
C PRO A 51 8.81 -11.99 -13.03
N LYS A 52 9.68 -11.04 -13.37
CA LYS A 52 11.14 -11.22 -13.45
C LYS A 52 11.86 -10.93 -12.13
N ALA A 53 11.17 -10.39 -11.13
CA ALA A 53 11.78 -10.10 -9.83
C ALA A 53 12.09 -11.40 -9.06
N ASP A 54 13.03 -11.32 -8.11
CA ASP A 54 13.25 -12.38 -7.14
C ASP A 54 12.04 -12.46 -6.18
N ARG A 55 11.25 -13.52 -6.30
CA ARG A 55 10.06 -13.75 -5.48
C ARG A 55 10.36 -13.81 -3.99
N GLU A 56 11.49 -14.42 -3.60
CA GLU A 56 11.83 -14.55 -2.19
C GLU A 56 12.26 -13.19 -1.60
N LYS A 57 12.95 -12.37 -2.39
CA LYS A 57 13.21 -10.97 -2.01
C LYS A 57 11.92 -10.18 -1.83
N VAL A 58 10.99 -10.28 -2.77
CA VAL A 58 9.69 -9.59 -2.69
C VAL A 58 8.92 -10.01 -1.44
N LYS A 59 8.90 -11.31 -1.13
CA LYS A 59 8.26 -11.85 0.07
C LYS A 59 8.89 -11.31 1.36
N ARG A 60 10.23 -11.25 1.44
CA ARG A 60 10.93 -10.63 2.58
C ARG A 60 10.60 -9.15 2.72
N LEU A 61 10.58 -8.40 1.62
CA LEU A 61 10.20 -6.97 1.65
C LEU A 61 8.76 -6.79 2.12
N ALA A 62 7.82 -7.62 1.64
CA ALA A 62 6.42 -7.58 2.09
C ALA A 62 6.31 -7.80 3.61
N GLN A 63 7.08 -8.75 4.16
CA GLN A 63 7.15 -8.97 5.61
C GLN A 63 7.73 -7.77 6.35
N PHE A 64 8.84 -7.19 5.89
CA PHE A 64 9.39 -5.97 6.49
C PHE A 64 8.41 -4.80 6.46
N TYR A 65 7.68 -4.60 5.36
CA TYR A 65 6.68 -3.53 5.29
C TYR A 65 5.54 -3.74 6.28
N ILE A 66 5.07 -4.98 6.47
CA ILE A 66 4.05 -5.28 7.47
C ILE A 66 4.60 -5.02 8.88
N GLU A 67 5.77 -5.55 9.21
CA GLU A 67 6.37 -5.41 10.54
C GLU A 67 6.67 -3.95 10.93
N GLU A 68 7.37 -3.23 10.06
CA GLU A 68 7.83 -1.88 10.37
C GLU A 68 6.70 -0.86 10.29
N ALA A 69 5.74 -1.03 9.36
CA ALA A 69 4.58 -0.15 9.29
C ALA A 69 3.62 -0.38 10.48
N ASP A 70 3.38 -1.63 10.89
CA ASP A 70 2.57 -1.90 12.10
C ASP A 70 3.21 -1.27 13.35
N ALA A 71 4.54 -1.42 13.51
CA ALA A 71 5.27 -0.82 14.63
C ALA A 71 5.22 0.71 14.65
N GLU A 72 5.19 1.37 13.49
CA GLU A 72 5.10 2.82 13.37
C GLU A 72 3.66 3.34 13.25
N GLU A 73 2.65 2.47 13.32
CA GLU A 73 1.22 2.78 13.15
C GLU A 73 0.85 3.35 11.76
N ILE A 74 1.49 2.83 10.73
CA ILE A 74 1.31 3.20 9.32
C ILE A 74 0.71 2.05 8.52
N ASN A 75 -0.08 2.37 7.50
CA ASN A 75 -0.70 1.37 6.65
C ASN A 75 0.33 0.68 5.75
N SER A 76 0.59 -0.61 5.99
CA SER A 76 1.53 -1.43 5.22
C SER A 76 1.14 -1.58 3.74
N ASP A 77 -0.16 -1.67 3.42
CA ASP A 77 -0.62 -1.78 2.03
C ASP A 77 -0.27 -0.50 1.24
N ILE A 78 -0.42 0.66 1.89
CA ILE A 78 -0.05 1.96 1.32
C ILE A 78 1.47 2.05 1.15
N ALA A 79 2.25 1.78 2.20
CA ALA A 79 3.71 1.85 2.15
C ALA A 79 4.32 0.90 1.11
N PHE A 80 3.82 -0.34 1.03
CA PHE A 80 4.24 -1.31 0.02
C PHE A 80 3.83 -0.88 -1.40
N SER A 81 2.60 -0.38 -1.59
CA SER A 81 2.16 0.15 -2.89
C SER A 81 2.95 1.38 -3.32
N GLN A 82 3.35 2.22 -2.36
CA GLN A 82 4.20 3.36 -2.60
C GLN A 82 5.60 2.92 -3.04
N MET A 83 6.18 1.89 -2.41
CA MET A 83 7.44 1.28 -2.88
C MET A 83 7.32 0.77 -4.32
N CYS A 84 6.22 0.10 -4.66
CA CYS A 84 5.96 -0.35 -6.03
C CYS A 84 5.93 0.82 -7.02
N LEU A 85 5.33 1.96 -6.64
CA LEU A 85 5.30 3.18 -7.46
C LEU A 85 6.71 3.76 -7.65
N GLU A 86 7.43 3.97 -6.54
CA GLU A 86 8.72 4.68 -6.51
C GLU A 86 9.83 3.88 -7.22
N THR A 87 9.80 2.55 -7.12
CA THR A 87 10.82 1.67 -7.69
C THR A 87 10.43 1.08 -9.05
N GLY A 88 9.21 1.36 -9.54
CA GLY A 88 8.68 0.69 -10.73
C GLY A 88 8.56 -0.83 -10.56
N PHE A 89 8.17 -1.28 -9.35
CA PHE A 89 8.19 -2.68 -8.91
C PHE A 89 9.59 -3.29 -8.94
N LEU A 90 10.54 -2.67 -8.25
CA LEU A 90 11.96 -3.05 -8.17
C LEU A 90 12.68 -3.17 -9.53
N ARG A 91 12.15 -2.52 -10.58
CA ARG A 91 12.88 -2.39 -11.84
C ARG A 91 13.95 -1.31 -11.75
N PHE A 92 13.71 -0.32 -10.90
CA PHE A 92 14.49 0.92 -10.85
C PHE A 92 14.57 1.56 -12.25
N GLY A 93 15.42 2.57 -12.42
CA GLY A 93 15.52 3.31 -13.69
C GLY A 93 15.75 4.81 -13.51
N GLY A 94 15.70 5.29 -12.26
CA GLY A 94 16.16 6.61 -11.86
C GLY A 94 17.58 6.58 -11.29
N LEU A 95 17.88 7.54 -10.42
CA LEU A 95 19.19 7.66 -9.78
C LEU A 95 19.41 6.65 -8.64
N VAL A 96 18.32 6.14 -8.07
CA VAL A 96 18.35 5.11 -7.02
C VAL A 96 18.44 3.73 -7.66
N SER A 97 19.39 2.94 -7.19
CA SER A 97 19.62 1.56 -7.57
C SER A 97 19.24 0.59 -6.44
N GLU A 98 19.14 -0.70 -6.78
CA GLU A 98 18.67 -1.73 -5.86
C GLU A 98 19.56 -1.88 -4.63
N GLU A 99 20.87 -1.80 -4.80
CA GLU A 99 21.88 -1.93 -3.74
C GLU A 99 21.84 -0.80 -2.70
N MET A 100 21.18 0.31 -3.02
CA MET A 100 21.01 1.43 -2.08
C MET A 100 19.97 1.13 -0.99
N ASN A 101 19.13 0.10 -1.17
CA ASN A 101 18.00 -0.20 -0.28
C ASN A 101 17.07 1.02 -0.05
N ASN A 102 17.01 1.95 -0.99
CA ASN A 102 16.22 3.16 -0.90
C ASN A 102 14.91 2.99 -1.69
N PHE A 103 13.92 2.43 -1.01
CA PHE A 103 12.67 1.99 -1.65
C PHE A 103 11.65 3.09 -1.91
N CYS A 104 11.99 4.36 -1.61
CA CYS A 104 11.07 5.49 -1.72
C CYS A 104 11.68 6.75 -2.33
N GLY A 105 12.85 6.63 -2.97
CA GLY A 105 13.50 7.77 -3.62
C GLY A 105 14.05 8.81 -2.64
N LEU A 106 14.27 8.43 -1.38
CA LEU A 106 14.57 9.36 -0.30
C LEU A 106 15.86 10.15 -0.60
N GLY A 107 15.74 11.48 -0.62
CA GLY A 107 16.87 12.37 -0.88
C GLY A 107 17.38 12.38 -2.33
N SER A 108 16.71 11.67 -3.24
CA SER A 108 17.01 11.71 -4.67
C SER A 108 16.42 12.99 -5.27
N ILE A 109 17.22 14.04 -5.27
CA ILE A 109 16.90 15.35 -5.85
C ILE A 109 17.82 15.44 -7.07
N GLY A 110 17.27 15.62 -8.28
CA GLY A 110 18.02 15.63 -9.54
C GLY A 110 19.33 16.43 -9.49
N ASP A 111 20.25 16.16 -10.43
CA ASP A 111 21.64 16.65 -10.49
C ASP A 111 22.72 15.69 -9.94
N GLY A 112 22.51 14.37 -10.10
CA GLY A 112 23.53 13.36 -9.78
C GLY A 112 23.61 12.97 -8.30
N LYS A 113 22.78 13.57 -7.43
CA LYS A 113 22.61 13.10 -6.05
C LYS A 113 21.73 11.86 -6.05
N LYS A 114 22.35 10.68 -5.97
CA LYS A 114 21.67 9.38 -6.06
C LYS A 114 20.52 9.23 -5.05
N GLY A 115 20.69 9.78 -3.86
CA GLY A 115 19.78 9.66 -2.72
C GLY A 115 20.49 9.04 -1.53
N GLU A 116 19.74 8.78 -0.46
CA GLU A 116 20.26 8.06 0.70
C GLU A 116 20.49 6.58 0.37
N SER A 117 21.45 5.93 1.05
CA SER A 117 21.67 4.49 1.00
C SER A 117 21.56 3.89 2.40
N PHE A 118 20.96 2.71 2.49
CA PHE A 118 20.74 2.02 3.76
C PHE A 118 21.50 0.69 3.82
N PRO A 119 22.02 0.32 5.01
CA PRO A 119 22.88 -0.85 5.17
C PRO A 119 22.14 -2.18 4.98
N SER A 120 20.80 -2.20 5.04
CA SER A 120 20.00 -3.39 4.82
C SER A 120 18.63 -3.05 4.24
N GLU A 121 18.00 -4.04 3.60
CA GLU A 121 16.62 -3.97 3.11
C GLU A 121 15.66 -3.52 4.24
N LYS A 122 15.82 -4.12 5.43
CA LYS A 122 15.00 -3.80 6.61
C LYS A 122 15.16 -2.35 7.06
N THR A 123 16.39 -1.84 7.11
CA THR A 123 16.64 -0.43 7.46
C THR A 123 16.05 0.53 6.43
N GLY A 124 16.15 0.19 5.14
CA GLY A 124 15.56 0.97 4.05
C GLY A 124 14.03 1.03 4.11
N VAL A 125 13.39 -0.10 4.43
CA VAL A 125 11.94 -0.17 4.65
C VAL A 125 11.53 0.67 5.86
N LEU A 126 12.22 0.55 6.99
CA LEU A 126 11.94 1.37 8.18
C LEU A 126 12.10 2.87 7.88
N ALA A 127 13.16 3.27 7.18
CA ALA A 127 13.36 4.67 6.80
C ALA A 127 12.23 5.20 5.90
N HIS A 128 11.77 4.39 4.94
CA HIS A 128 10.60 4.73 4.14
C HIS A 128 9.34 4.92 5.00
N VAL A 129 9.02 3.95 5.85
CA VAL A 129 7.85 4.01 6.75
C VAL A 129 7.89 5.24 7.65
N GLN A 130 9.06 5.55 8.23
CA GLN A 130 9.24 6.73 9.06
C GLN A 130 9.06 8.02 8.26
N HIS A 131 9.57 8.08 7.02
CA HIS A 131 9.35 9.24 6.17
C HIS A 131 7.87 9.42 5.88
N LEU A 132 7.17 8.34 5.54
CA LEU A 132 5.72 8.36 5.29
C LEU A 132 4.93 8.80 6.54
N LYS A 133 5.32 8.32 7.73
CA LYS A 133 4.77 8.76 9.02
C LYS A 133 4.93 10.26 9.23
N ALA A 134 6.10 10.81 8.90
CA ALA A 134 6.37 12.23 9.05
C ALA A 134 5.37 13.10 8.26
N TYR A 135 4.95 12.64 7.08
CA TYR A 135 3.93 13.29 6.27
C TYR A 135 2.52 13.05 6.83
N ALA A 136 2.24 11.84 7.31
CA ALA A 136 0.92 11.42 7.72
C ALA A 136 0.45 12.04 9.05
N THR A 137 1.35 12.16 10.04
CA THR A 137 0.98 12.48 11.42
C THR A 137 2.08 13.27 12.14
N ALA A 138 1.71 13.94 13.24
CA ALA A 138 2.65 14.61 14.14
C ALA A 138 3.11 13.73 15.30
N ARG A 139 2.62 12.48 15.40
CA ARG A 139 3.05 11.53 16.43
C ARG A 139 4.55 11.23 16.34
N PRO A 140 5.22 11.02 17.47
CA PRO A 140 6.64 10.67 17.49
C PRO A 140 6.88 9.29 16.84
N LEU A 141 8.13 9.05 16.44
CA LEU A 141 8.59 7.74 16.00
C LEU A 141 8.51 6.73 17.16
N VAL A 142 8.17 5.49 16.84
CA VAL A 142 8.14 4.38 17.80
C VAL A 142 9.46 3.63 17.80
N ARG A 143 10.05 3.43 16.61
CA ARG A 143 11.37 2.80 16.45
C ARG A 143 12.48 3.85 16.47
N PRO A 144 13.74 3.42 16.73
CA PRO A 144 14.89 4.29 16.50
C PRO A 144 14.88 4.88 15.08
N GLN A 145 15.30 6.14 14.95
CA GLN A 145 15.26 6.85 13.69
C GLN A 145 16.23 6.21 12.67
N ALA A 146 15.67 5.65 11.60
CA ALA A 146 16.37 5.18 10.42
C ALA A 146 16.36 6.21 9.29
N ASP A 147 15.32 7.05 9.19
CA ASP A 147 15.24 8.14 8.20
C ASP A 147 16.14 9.33 8.58
N PRO A 148 17.27 9.58 7.90
CA PRO A 148 18.15 10.71 8.21
C PRO A 148 17.54 12.08 7.85
N ARG A 149 16.46 12.06 7.05
CA ARG A 149 15.74 13.23 6.55
C ARG A 149 14.43 13.48 7.28
N TYR A 150 14.09 12.68 8.29
CA TYR A 150 12.85 12.79 9.06
C TYR A 150 12.61 14.23 9.54
N LYS A 151 13.66 14.89 10.02
CA LYS A 151 13.62 16.29 10.50
C LYS A 151 13.19 17.32 9.45
N TYR A 152 13.37 17.05 8.17
CA TYR A 152 13.06 18.02 7.09
C TYR A 152 11.57 18.05 6.71
N VAL A 153 10.78 17.06 7.13
CA VAL A 153 9.33 17.11 6.97
C VAL A 153 8.76 18.03 8.04
N ASN A 154 8.50 19.29 7.67
CA ASN A 154 7.99 20.33 8.55
C ASN A 154 6.89 21.16 7.84
N PRO A 155 5.72 21.38 8.46
CA PRO A 155 5.26 20.70 9.66
C PRO A 155 5.06 19.19 9.40
N LYS A 156 5.18 18.39 10.47
CA LYS A 156 4.76 16.98 10.48
C LYS A 156 3.24 16.89 10.30
N GLY A 157 2.75 15.80 9.70
CA GLY A 157 1.30 15.59 9.53
C GLY A 157 0.64 16.42 8.43
N LYS A 158 1.43 17.03 7.53
CA LYS A 158 0.91 17.89 6.45
C LYS A 158 0.19 17.14 5.32
N ALA A 159 0.24 15.81 5.29
CA ALA A 159 -0.41 14.98 4.28
C ALA A 159 -0.96 13.66 4.90
N PRO A 160 -2.09 13.69 5.62
CA PRO A 160 -2.65 12.51 6.29
C PRO A 160 -3.18 11.42 5.34
N THR A 161 -3.46 11.77 4.09
CA THR A 161 -4.04 10.86 3.09
C THR A 161 -3.12 10.67 1.89
N ILE A 162 -3.32 9.59 1.13
CA ILE A 162 -2.56 9.33 -0.10
C ILE A 162 -2.65 10.48 -1.12
N TYR A 163 -3.76 11.23 -1.12
CA TYR A 163 -3.95 12.39 -1.99
C TYR A 163 -3.15 13.60 -1.53
N GLY A 164 -2.99 13.76 -0.21
CA GLY A 164 -2.19 14.83 0.37
C GLY A 164 -0.70 14.73 0.01
N LEU A 165 -0.22 13.55 -0.38
CA LEU A 165 1.16 13.34 -0.83
C LEU A 165 1.47 14.06 -2.16
N ALA A 166 0.46 14.34 -2.98
CA ALA A 166 0.64 15.12 -4.20
C ALA A 166 0.99 16.58 -3.88
N GLY A 167 2.05 17.10 -4.50
CA GLY A 167 2.58 18.44 -4.24
C GLY A 167 3.30 18.60 -2.90
N THR A 168 3.38 17.55 -2.07
CA THR A 168 4.09 17.60 -0.78
C THR A 168 5.23 16.59 -0.70
N TRP A 169 4.93 15.30 -0.90
CA TRP A 169 5.90 14.21 -0.98
C TRP A 169 6.58 14.21 -2.34
N ALA A 170 5.78 14.24 -3.40
CA ALA A 170 6.23 14.36 -4.78
C ALA A 170 5.66 15.63 -5.41
N ALA A 171 6.44 16.30 -6.26
CA ALA A 171 5.97 17.46 -7.01
C ALA A 171 4.84 17.11 -8.00
N ASP A 172 4.70 15.84 -8.38
CA ASP A 172 3.68 15.37 -9.31
C ASP A 172 2.25 15.58 -8.74
N PRO A 173 1.40 16.39 -9.39
CA PRO A 173 0.03 16.61 -8.93
C PRO A 173 -0.85 15.35 -9.03
N ASN A 174 -0.45 14.36 -9.82
CA ASN A 174 -1.17 13.09 -9.98
C ASN A 174 -0.67 11.97 -9.05
N TYR A 175 0.27 12.26 -8.15
CA TYR A 175 0.92 11.25 -7.32
C TYR A 175 -0.09 10.40 -6.54
N GLY A 176 -1.01 11.04 -5.83
CA GLY A 176 -2.04 10.35 -5.05
C GLY A 176 -2.92 9.44 -5.91
N LYS A 177 -3.25 9.87 -7.14
CA LYS A 177 -4.05 9.06 -8.07
C LYS A 177 -3.27 7.84 -8.59
N LYS A 178 -1.97 7.98 -8.85
CA LYS A 178 -1.09 6.86 -9.22
C LYS A 178 -1.02 5.83 -8.11
N LEU A 179 -0.89 6.28 -6.87
CA LEU A 179 -0.88 5.40 -5.70
C LEU A 179 -2.22 4.70 -5.50
N GLU A 180 -3.34 5.42 -5.61
CA GLU A 180 -4.69 4.84 -5.58
C GLU A 180 -4.86 3.75 -6.66
N ASN A 181 -4.34 3.97 -7.86
CA ASN A 181 -4.43 2.99 -8.94
C ASN A 181 -3.69 1.69 -8.62
N ILE A 182 -2.54 1.74 -7.95
CA ILE A 182 -1.82 0.53 -7.49
C ILE A 182 -2.62 -0.17 -6.40
N LEU A 183 -3.07 0.58 -5.38
CA LEU A 183 -3.90 0.06 -4.29
C LEU A 183 -5.19 -0.61 -4.80
N THR A 184 -5.83 -0.01 -5.80
CA THR A 184 -7.03 -0.57 -6.45
C THR A 184 -6.73 -1.89 -7.13
N ARG A 185 -5.59 -2.03 -7.83
CA ARG A 185 -5.20 -3.30 -8.45
C ARG A 185 -4.84 -4.36 -7.40
N LEU A 186 -4.14 -3.97 -6.33
CA LEU A 186 -3.85 -4.85 -5.20
C LEU A 186 -5.15 -5.40 -4.60
N TYR A 187 -6.09 -4.52 -4.24
CA TYR A 187 -7.33 -4.94 -3.59
C TYR A 187 -8.19 -5.81 -4.50
N LYS A 188 -8.27 -5.52 -5.80
CA LYS A 188 -8.96 -6.36 -6.79
C LYS A 188 -8.32 -7.73 -7.00
N SER A 189 -7.03 -7.90 -6.69
CA SER A 189 -6.37 -9.20 -6.77
C SER A 189 -6.61 -10.08 -5.54
N VAL A 190 -7.16 -9.50 -4.45
CA VAL A 190 -7.35 -10.17 -3.16
C VAL A 190 -8.82 -10.35 -2.81
N TYR A 191 -9.68 -9.36 -3.14
CA TYR A 191 -11.11 -9.29 -2.80
C TYR A 191 -11.98 -9.16 -4.04
#